data_AF-A0A8H4EQS3-F1
#
_entry.id   AF-A0A8H4EQS3-F1
#
_cell.length_a   1.000
_cell.length_b   1.000
_cell.length_c   1.000
_cell.angle_alpha   90.00
_cell.angle_beta   90.00
_cell.angle_gamma   90.00
#
_symmetry.space_group_name_H-M   'P 1'
#
loop_
_entity.id
_entity.type
_entity.pdbx_description
1 polymer ?
#
loop_
_entity_poly.entity_id
_entity_poly.type
_entity_poly.pdbx_seq_one_letter_code
_entity_poly.pdbx_strand_id
1 'polypeptide(L)'
;MNLEKRNKIDNRILAGDGLYYKFKNRSYSCSAGFWARSQPNMNYIATTGHCYVPGSGPFYLLPWNSTRVYLIGEMPIHYLEPIDFGLINIDIKKIQPIPSVRNTDSERYKELFIEDVILASNNGAHLCLSGLRSHVKCGYVAALNGFTSNGLYFRDNIFVVNLRNIAGDSGGPIFYYKNFTHVSLNGIVQGGLFDFNDNINGITGVITISSILNLFEDLEVVTTS
;
A
#
# COMPACT_ATOMS: atom_id res chain seq x y z
N MET A 1 -21.44 11.10 -29.91
CA MET A 1 -21.23 9.81 -29.21
C MET A 1 -20.12 9.99 -28.17
N ASN A 2 -20.39 9.61 -26.93
CA ASN A 2 -19.78 10.06 -25.66
C ASN A 2 -18.23 10.16 -25.57
N LEU A 3 -17.75 11.37 -25.26
CA LEU A 3 -16.39 11.67 -24.76
C LEU A 3 -16.28 11.57 -23.22
N GLU A 4 -17.37 11.25 -22.51
CA GLU A 4 -17.42 11.32 -21.03
C GLU A 4 -16.76 10.15 -20.27
N LYS A 5 -16.30 9.09 -20.95
CA LYS A 5 -15.77 7.89 -20.26
C LYS A 5 -14.31 7.96 -19.81
N ARG A 6 -13.50 8.94 -20.25
CA ARG A 6 -12.05 9.00 -19.89
C ARG A 6 -11.74 9.72 -18.58
N ASN A 7 -12.63 10.58 -18.07
CA ASN A 7 -12.32 11.39 -16.88
C ASN A 7 -12.60 10.71 -15.54
N LYS A 8 -13.26 9.54 -15.52
CA LYS A 8 -13.77 8.94 -14.27
C LYS A 8 -12.79 7.98 -13.57
N ILE A 9 -11.78 7.47 -14.27
CA ILE A 9 -10.80 6.50 -13.72
C ILE A 9 -9.57 7.21 -13.16
N ASP A 10 -9.14 8.31 -13.78
CA ASP A 10 -7.87 8.98 -13.44
C ASP A 10 -7.86 9.63 -12.04
N ASN A 11 -9.04 9.86 -11.45
CA ASN A 11 -9.17 10.48 -10.12
C ASN A 11 -9.56 9.48 -9.02
N ARG A 12 -9.56 8.18 -9.32
CA ARG A 12 -9.80 7.12 -8.32
C ARG A 12 -8.46 6.65 -7.78
N ILE A 13 -8.29 6.67 -6.47
CA ILE A 13 -7.12 6.08 -5.81
C ILE A 13 -7.47 4.68 -5.33
N LEU A 14 -6.78 3.70 -5.90
CA LEU A 14 -6.84 2.29 -5.54
C LEU A 14 -5.61 1.93 -4.72
N ALA A 15 -5.73 0.91 -3.88
CA ALA A 15 -4.57 0.28 -3.26
C ALA A 15 -3.60 -0.22 -4.34
N GLY A 16 -2.30 0.00 -4.17
CA GLY A 16 -1.25 -0.26 -5.15
C GLY A 16 -0.95 0.90 -6.09
N ASP A 17 -1.81 1.94 -6.16
CA ASP A 17 -1.48 3.16 -6.91
C ASP A 17 -0.22 3.85 -6.39
N GLY A 18 0.45 4.60 -7.26
CA GLY A 18 1.59 5.41 -6.86
C GLY A 18 1.18 6.59 -5.99
N LEU A 19 1.99 6.82 -4.96
CA LEU A 19 2.02 8.04 -4.17
C LEU A 19 3.28 8.79 -4.52
N TYR A 20 3.14 9.99 -5.04
CA TYR A 20 4.22 10.83 -5.52
C TYR A 20 4.33 12.10 -4.69
N TYR A 21 5.55 12.52 -4.36
CA TYR A 21 5.77 13.84 -3.78
C TYR A 21 7.12 14.41 -4.21
N LYS A 22 7.26 15.72 -4.05
CA LYS A 22 8.51 16.46 -4.29
C LYS A 22 9.09 16.92 -2.98
N PHE A 23 10.41 16.77 -2.85
CA PHE A 23 11.18 17.38 -1.79
C PHE A 23 12.46 17.96 -2.39
N LYS A 24 12.62 19.28 -2.24
CA LYS A 24 13.66 20.05 -2.94
C LYS A 24 13.55 19.80 -4.46
N ASN A 25 14.67 19.44 -5.10
CA ASN A 25 14.74 19.14 -6.53
C ASN A 25 14.65 17.63 -6.84
N ARG A 26 14.15 16.81 -5.91
CA ARG A 26 14.03 15.36 -6.08
C ARG A 26 12.57 14.92 -6.01
N SER A 27 12.28 13.88 -6.78
CA SER A 27 10.99 13.20 -6.80
C SER A 27 11.11 11.89 -6.06
N TYR A 28 10.11 11.61 -5.23
CA TYR A 28 10.02 10.38 -4.46
C TYR A 28 8.68 9.71 -4.74
N SER A 29 8.66 8.39 -4.61
CA SER A 29 7.46 7.62 -4.84
C SER A 29 7.35 6.45 -3.88
N CYS A 30 6.13 6.20 -3.44
CA CYS A 30 5.69 5.01 -2.71
C CYS A 30 4.41 4.48 -3.37
N SER A 31 3.75 3.54 -2.70
CA SER A 31 2.47 2.98 -3.10
C SER A 31 1.40 3.21 -2.04
N ALA A 32 0.17 3.39 -2.49
CA ALA A 32 -1.02 3.47 -1.67
C ALA A 32 -1.32 2.09 -1.08
N GLY A 33 -1.52 1.99 0.22
CA GLY A 33 -1.79 0.74 0.91
C GLY A 33 -3.26 0.39 0.91
N PHE A 34 -4.07 1.18 1.60
CA PHE A 34 -5.52 0.98 1.65
C PHE A 34 -6.24 2.28 1.98
N TRP A 35 -7.54 2.31 1.67
CA TRP A 35 -8.42 3.37 2.14
C TRP A 35 -8.73 3.13 3.62
N ALA A 36 -8.36 4.10 4.45
CA ALA A 36 -8.68 4.10 5.87
C ALA A 36 -9.61 5.26 6.21
N ARG A 37 -10.36 5.11 7.29
CA ARG A 37 -11.26 6.15 7.81
C ARG A 37 -11.15 6.24 9.33
N SER A 38 -11.29 7.45 9.87
CA SER A 38 -11.33 7.69 11.31
C SER A 38 -12.43 8.69 11.67
N GLN A 39 -12.82 8.75 12.94
CA GLN A 39 -13.90 9.63 13.40
C GLN A 39 -13.54 11.11 13.28
N PRO A 40 -14.48 12.01 12.93
CA PRO A 40 -15.89 11.77 12.60
C PRO A 40 -16.15 11.57 11.08
N ASN A 41 -15.37 10.74 10.39
CA ASN A 41 -15.33 10.47 8.93
C ASN A 41 -14.23 11.19 8.14
N MET A 42 -13.05 11.36 8.75
CA MET A 42 -11.86 11.73 8.00
C MET A 42 -11.38 10.55 7.16
N ASN A 43 -11.11 10.79 5.88
CA ASN A 43 -10.67 9.75 4.94
C ASN A 43 -9.17 9.87 4.71
N TYR A 44 -8.50 8.73 4.74
CA TYR A 44 -7.07 8.64 4.58
C TYR A 44 -6.69 7.60 3.53
N ILE A 45 -5.49 7.78 2.98
CA ILE A 45 -4.76 6.71 2.34
C ILE A 45 -3.64 6.27 3.28
N ALA A 46 -3.72 5.02 3.71
CA ALA A 46 -2.66 4.38 4.46
C ALA A 46 -1.47 4.05 3.55
N THR A 47 -0.26 4.19 4.07
CA THR A 47 1.01 3.80 3.43
C THR A 47 2.10 3.64 4.50
N THR A 48 3.36 3.48 4.12
CA THR A 48 4.47 3.44 5.08
C THR A 48 4.93 4.82 5.52
N GLY A 49 5.33 4.96 6.78
CA GLY A 49 5.74 6.24 7.37
C GLY A 49 7.03 6.80 6.77
N HIS A 50 7.99 5.93 6.40
CA HIS A 50 9.24 6.34 5.74
C HIS A 50 9.04 6.95 4.35
N CYS A 51 7.83 6.88 3.80
CA CYS A 51 7.49 7.60 2.58
C CYS A 51 7.44 9.11 2.80
N TYR A 52 7.27 9.58 4.03
CA TYR A 52 7.30 11.00 4.33
C TYR A 52 8.70 11.49 4.69
N VAL A 53 9.05 12.67 4.18
CA VAL A 53 10.28 13.36 4.53
C VAL A 53 9.88 14.69 5.18
N PRO A 54 10.34 15.01 6.40
CA PRO A 54 10.01 16.27 7.05
C PRO A 54 10.28 17.49 6.15
N GLY A 55 9.25 18.30 5.92
CA GLY A 55 9.29 19.45 5.02
C GLY A 55 9.09 19.13 3.55
N SER A 56 8.68 17.91 3.20
CA SER A 56 8.14 17.59 1.87
C SER A 56 6.82 18.32 1.63
N GLY A 57 6.54 18.58 0.35
CA GLY A 57 5.20 19.05 -0.04
C GLY A 57 4.16 17.93 -0.02
N PRO A 58 2.94 18.22 -0.50
CA PRO A 58 1.84 17.28 -0.46
C PRO A 58 2.09 16.06 -1.35
N PHE A 59 1.31 15.02 -1.09
CA PHE A 59 1.24 13.81 -1.89
C PHE A 59 0.27 13.95 -3.06
N TYR A 60 0.65 13.32 -4.16
CA TYR A 60 -0.11 13.23 -5.39
C TYR A 60 -0.32 11.77 -5.77
N LEU A 61 -1.50 11.45 -6.27
CA LEU A 61 -1.83 10.18 -6.91
C LEU A 61 -1.08 10.09 -8.23
N LEU A 62 -0.39 8.98 -8.45
CA LEU A 62 0.26 8.61 -9.70
C LEU A 62 -0.22 7.20 -10.10
N PRO A 63 -1.26 7.09 -10.94
CA PRO A 63 -1.76 5.79 -11.37
C PRO A 63 -0.71 5.01 -12.15
N TRP A 64 -0.82 3.67 -12.16
CA TRP A 64 0.08 2.84 -12.97
C TRP A 64 0.09 3.28 -14.43
N ASN A 65 1.29 3.33 -15.02
CA ASN A 65 1.50 3.73 -16.41
C ASN A 65 0.98 5.14 -16.77
N SER A 66 0.66 5.98 -15.79
CA SER A 66 0.27 7.37 -16.00
C SER A 66 1.48 8.31 -15.88
N THR A 67 1.46 9.40 -16.63
CA THR A 67 2.36 10.55 -16.44
C THR A 67 1.65 11.71 -15.72
N ARG A 68 0.34 11.60 -15.50
CA ARG A 68 -0.48 12.60 -14.83
C ARG A 68 -0.53 12.31 -13.34
N VAL A 69 -0.42 13.38 -12.56
CA VAL A 69 -0.51 13.35 -11.11
C VAL A 69 -1.68 14.20 -10.61
N TYR A 70 -2.31 13.77 -9.52
CA TYR A 70 -3.47 14.44 -8.93
C TYR A 70 -3.24 14.68 -7.45
N LEU A 71 -3.41 15.92 -6.98
CA LEU A 71 -3.18 16.26 -5.57
C LEU A 71 -4.14 15.49 -4.65
N ILE A 72 -3.59 14.78 -3.66
CA ILE A 72 -4.34 14.04 -2.63
C ILE A 72 -4.47 14.92 -1.38
N GLY A 73 -3.33 15.27 -0.78
CA GLY A 73 -3.24 15.99 0.49
C GLY A 73 -1.91 15.74 1.20
N GLU A 74 -1.85 16.11 2.47
CA GLU A 74 -0.65 16.00 3.30
C GLU A 74 -0.65 14.69 4.11
N MET A 75 0.53 14.28 4.64
CA MET A 75 0.66 13.15 5.57
C MET A 75 0.83 13.64 7.01
N PRO A 76 -0.25 14.04 7.72
CA PRO A 76 -0.14 14.58 9.07
C PRO A 76 0.34 13.54 10.08
N ILE A 77 0.08 12.26 9.82
CA ILE A 77 0.39 11.15 10.73
C ILE A 77 1.41 10.24 10.04
N HIS A 78 2.58 10.10 10.66
CA HIS A 78 3.62 9.18 10.22
C HIS A 78 4.44 8.70 11.42
N TYR A 79 4.79 7.42 11.41
CA TYR A 79 5.60 6.76 12.40
C TYR A 79 6.68 5.95 11.70
N LEU A 80 7.88 5.97 12.28
CA LEU A 80 8.99 5.12 11.84
C LEU A 80 9.22 3.95 12.81
N GLU A 81 8.63 4.03 14.01
CA GLU A 81 8.67 3.08 15.13
C GLU A 81 7.44 3.36 16.04
N PRO A 82 6.80 2.34 16.65
CA PRO A 82 7.11 0.90 16.59
C PRO A 82 6.76 0.26 15.24
N ILE A 83 5.89 0.89 14.44
CA ILE A 83 5.59 0.49 13.07
C ILE A 83 5.90 1.61 12.08
N ASP A 84 6.23 1.22 10.86
CA ASP A 84 6.54 2.12 9.76
C ASP A 84 5.28 2.48 8.98
N PHE A 85 4.45 3.35 9.53
CA PHE A 85 3.08 3.60 9.06
C PHE A 85 2.78 5.08 8.90
N GLY A 86 2.00 5.43 7.88
CA GLY A 86 1.57 6.81 7.65
C GLY A 86 0.17 6.89 7.06
N LEU A 87 -0.51 8.01 7.35
CA LEU A 87 -1.84 8.34 6.84
C LEU A 87 -1.80 9.66 6.10
N ILE A 88 -2.13 9.61 4.82
CA ILE A 88 -2.29 10.80 3.97
C ILE A 88 -3.75 11.22 4.04
N ASN A 89 -4.00 12.45 4.47
CA ASN A 89 -5.35 13.01 4.52
C ASN A 89 -5.86 13.28 3.09
N ILE A 90 -7.10 12.89 2.82
CA ILE A 90 -7.76 13.14 1.54
C ILE A 90 -8.54 14.45 1.66
N ASP A 91 -7.85 15.56 1.43
CA ASP A 91 -8.40 16.90 1.63
C ASP A 91 -9.22 17.42 0.43
N ILE A 92 -9.19 16.73 -0.71
CA ILE A 92 -9.73 17.24 -1.96
C ILE A 92 -10.87 16.38 -2.48
N LYS A 93 -12.06 16.98 -2.59
CA LYS A 93 -13.30 16.36 -3.13
C LYS A 93 -13.20 15.79 -4.55
N LYS A 94 -12.09 16.04 -5.26
CA LYS A 94 -11.86 15.59 -6.64
C LYS A 94 -11.22 14.21 -6.72
N ILE A 95 -10.62 13.71 -5.65
CA ILE A 95 -10.07 12.35 -5.57
C ILE A 95 -11.04 11.48 -4.79
N GLN A 96 -11.31 10.29 -5.32
CA GLN A 96 -12.17 9.31 -4.67
C GLN A 96 -11.36 8.07 -4.29
N PRO A 97 -11.19 7.77 -2.99
CA PRO A 97 -10.65 6.49 -2.56
C PRO A 97 -11.64 5.37 -2.85
N ILE A 98 -11.10 4.22 -3.24
CA ILE A 98 -11.85 3.02 -3.57
C ILE A 98 -11.30 1.85 -2.77
N PRO A 99 -12.16 1.01 -2.16
CA PRO A 99 -11.74 -0.18 -1.41
C PRO A 99 -11.40 -1.30 -2.40
N SER A 100 -10.37 -1.09 -3.22
CA SER A 100 -9.92 -2.05 -4.23
C SER A 100 -8.43 -1.95 -4.49
N VAL A 101 -7.82 -3.09 -4.81
CA VAL A 101 -6.43 -3.21 -5.24
C VAL A 101 -6.34 -3.08 -6.76
N ARG A 102 -5.34 -2.33 -7.21
CA ARG A 102 -5.01 -2.15 -8.62
C ARG A 102 -4.39 -3.43 -9.18
N ASN A 103 -4.87 -3.83 -10.35
CA ASN A 103 -4.39 -5.00 -11.09
C ASN A 103 -4.47 -4.74 -12.61
N THR A 104 -4.08 -3.54 -13.05
CA THR A 104 -4.32 -3.11 -14.44
C THR A 104 -3.55 -3.87 -15.51
N ASP A 105 -2.58 -4.71 -15.12
CA ASP A 105 -1.92 -5.66 -16.00
C ASP A 105 -2.86 -6.80 -16.45
N SER A 106 -3.87 -7.12 -15.63
CA SER A 106 -4.90 -8.07 -16.02
C SER A 106 -5.83 -7.46 -17.05
N GLU A 107 -6.02 -8.13 -18.20
CA GLU A 107 -6.96 -7.67 -19.21
C GLU A 107 -8.42 -7.70 -18.72
N ARG A 108 -8.74 -8.69 -17.87
CA ARG A 108 -10.12 -8.97 -17.42
C ARG A 108 -10.43 -8.41 -16.04
N TYR A 109 -9.48 -8.48 -15.11
CA TYR A 109 -9.70 -8.17 -13.69
C TYR A 109 -8.78 -7.04 -13.25
N LYS A 110 -9.02 -5.85 -13.80
CA LYS A 110 -8.18 -4.64 -13.59
C LYS A 110 -8.23 -4.06 -12.18
N GLU A 111 -9.27 -4.43 -11.44
CA GLU A 111 -9.58 -3.95 -10.10
C GLU A 111 -10.02 -5.16 -9.28
N LEU A 112 -9.45 -5.29 -8.09
CA LEU A 112 -9.72 -6.38 -7.16
C LEU A 112 -10.37 -5.80 -5.91
N PHE A 113 -11.64 -6.09 -5.68
CA PHE A 113 -12.40 -5.55 -4.56
C PHE A 113 -11.86 -6.09 -3.22
N ILE A 114 -11.61 -5.20 -2.29
CA ILE A 114 -11.22 -5.56 -0.92
C ILE A 114 -12.51 -5.94 -0.20
N GLU A 115 -12.71 -7.22 0.06
CA GLU A 115 -13.91 -7.74 0.70
C GLU A 115 -13.78 -7.65 2.22
N ASP A 116 -12.62 -8.01 2.76
CA ASP A 116 -12.38 -8.06 4.19
C ASP A 116 -10.89 -7.95 4.54
N VAL A 117 -10.60 -8.01 5.85
CA VAL A 117 -9.25 -8.09 6.42
C VAL A 117 -9.10 -9.44 7.12
N ILE A 118 -8.63 -10.45 6.38
CA ILE A 118 -8.32 -11.77 6.93
C ILE A 118 -6.82 -11.98 6.86
N LEU A 119 -6.19 -12.12 8.03
CA LEU A 119 -4.75 -12.31 8.15
C LEU A 119 -4.35 -13.76 7.89
N ALA A 120 -3.26 -13.94 7.16
CA ALA A 120 -2.57 -15.20 7.05
C ALA A 120 -2.05 -15.62 8.43
N SER A 121 -2.30 -16.86 8.80
CA SER A 121 -1.97 -17.43 10.12
C SER A 121 -1.02 -18.62 10.04
N ASN A 122 -0.52 -18.92 8.84
CA ASN A 122 0.37 -20.05 8.60
C ASN A 122 1.51 -19.69 7.63
N ASN A 123 2.68 -20.28 7.88
CA ASN A 123 3.76 -20.31 6.91
C ASN A 123 3.30 -21.06 5.66
N GLY A 124 3.77 -20.63 4.50
CA GLY A 124 3.34 -21.16 3.19
C GLY A 124 2.01 -20.60 2.69
N ALA A 125 1.33 -19.71 3.43
CA ALA A 125 0.17 -19.00 2.90
C ALA A 125 0.55 -18.16 1.68
N HIS A 126 -0.26 -18.22 0.62
CA HIS A 126 -0.02 -17.47 -0.61
C HIS A 126 -0.47 -16.01 -0.45
N LEU A 127 0.46 -15.08 -0.61
CA LEU A 127 0.21 -13.64 -0.55
C LEU A 127 0.74 -12.96 -1.80
N CYS A 128 0.07 -11.89 -2.20
CA CYS A 128 0.46 -11.02 -3.28
C CYS A 128 0.65 -9.59 -2.76
N LEU A 129 1.57 -8.86 -3.39
CA LEU A 129 1.62 -7.42 -3.32
C LEU A 129 0.97 -6.79 -4.55
N SER A 130 0.60 -5.53 -4.43
CA SER A 130 0.37 -4.64 -5.57
C SER A 130 1.10 -3.33 -5.30
N GLY A 131 2.02 -2.92 -6.18
CA GLY A 131 2.82 -1.72 -6.00
C GLY A 131 3.02 -0.94 -7.30
N LEU A 132 3.36 0.34 -7.16
CA LEU A 132 3.57 1.26 -8.28
C LEU A 132 4.59 0.73 -9.32
N ARG A 133 5.60 -0.01 -8.88
CA ARG A 133 6.75 -0.35 -9.71
C ARG A 133 6.78 -1.80 -10.12
N SER A 134 6.56 -2.73 -9.19
CA SER A 134 6.53 -4.16 -9.51
C SER A 134 5.15 -4.65 -9.95
N HIS A 135 4.11 -3.81 -9.85
CA HIS A 135 2.72 -4.19 -10.07
C HIS A 135 2.31 -5.35 -9.18
N VAL A 136 1.55 -6.33 -9.67
CA VAL A 136 1.19 -7.51 -8.88
C VAL A 136 2.30 -8.55 -8.92
N LYS A 137 2.78 -8.95 -7.74
CA LYS A 137 3.73 -10.05 -7.53
C LYS A 137 3.27 -10.90 -6.37
N CYS A 138 3.44 -12.21 -6.47
CA CYS A 138 3.00 -13.14 -5.45
C CYS A 138 4.15 -14.02 -4.95
N GLY A 139 3.97 -14.51 -3.73
CA GLY A 139 4.84 -15.44 -3.05
C GLY A 139 4.11 -16.06 -1.87
N TYR A 140 4.88 -16.46 -0.88
CA TYR A 140 4.45 -17.25 0.26
C TYR A 140 5.01 -16.68 1.56
N VAL A 141 4.21 -16.79 2.62
CA VAL A 141 4.65 -16.40 3.97
C VAL A 141 5.79 -17.31 4.41
N ALA A 142 6.96 -16.73 4.63
CA ALA A 142 8.14 -17.41 5.15
C ALA A 142 8.14 -17.42 6.68
N ALA A 143 7.67 -16.33 7.31
CA ALA A 143 7.55 -16.21 8.75
C ALA A 143 6.40 -15.26 9.14
N LEU A 144 5.68 -15.61 10.21
CA LEU A 144 4.59 -14.81 10.78
C LEU A 144 5.06 -13.80 11.85
N ASN A 145 6.31 -13.91 12.29
CA ASN A 145 6.90 -12.95 13.19
C ASN A 145 8.38 -12.78 12.86
N GLY A 146 8.83 -11.54 12.82
CA GLY A 146 10.17 -11.14 12.44
C GLY A 146 10.39 -9.70 12.87
N PHE A 147 11.63 -9.24 12.67
CA PHE A 147 12.00 -7.88 12.94
C PHE A 147 12.82 -7.30 11.79
N THR A 148 12.83 -5.97 11.70
CA THR A 148 13.72 -5.23 10.81
C THR A 148 14.42 -4.14 11.61
N SER A 149 15.68 -3.88 11.26
CA SER A 149 16.42 -2.74 11.79
C SER A 149 17.28 -2.14 10.71
N ASN A 150 17.36 -0.81 10.67
CA ASN A 150 18.28 -0.07 9.81
C ASN A 150 19.35 0.69 10.63
N GLY A 151 19.57 0.27 11.88
CA GLY A 151 20.48 0.92 12.83
C GLY A 151 19.92 2.17 13.51
N LEU A 152 18.88 2.79 12.95
CA LEU A 152 18.20 3.96 13.53
C LEU A 152 16.84 3.63 14.13
N TYR A 153 16.11 2.73 13.50
CA TYR A 153 14.77 2.29 13.91
C TYR A 153 14.74 0.78 14.06
N PHE A 154 13.97 0.30 15.02
CA PHE A 154 13.69 -1.11 15.23
C PHE A 154 12.19 -1.38 15.07
N ARG A 155 11.83 -2.44 14.37
CA ARG A 155 10.42 -2.80 14.12
C ARG A 155 10.28 -4.29 14.32
N ASP A 156 9.42 -4.70 15.22
CA ASP A 156 9.07 -6.09 15.45
C ASP A 156 7.70 -6.43 14.85
N ASN A 157 7.24 -7.68 15.05
CA ASN A 157 5.94 -8.14 14.58
C ASN A 157 5.73 -7.96 13.06
N ILE A 158 6.82 -8.14 12.31
CA ILE A 158 6.84 -8.05 10.85
C ILE A 158 6.57 -9.42 10.25
N PHE A 159 5.60 -9.49 9.35
CA PHE A 159 5.40 -10.65 8.48
C PHE A 159 6.49 -10.68 7.41
N VAL A 160 7.05 -11.86 7.15
CA VAL A 160 8.10 -12.05 6.16
C VAL A 160 7.56 -12.89 5.03
N VAL A 161 7.60 -12.35 3.80
CA VAL A 161 7.06 -13.00 2.60
C VAL A 161 8.16 -13.13 1.56
N ASN A 162 8.29 -14.30 0.93
CA ASN A 162 9.31 -14.58 -0.09
C ASN A 162 8.91 -14.04 -1.48
N LEU A 163 8.61 -12.75 -1.55
CA LEU A 163 8.30 -12.07 -2.81
C LEU A 163 9.24 -10.89 -3.04
N ARG A 164 9.42 -10.56 -4.31
CA ARG A 164 10.24 -9.44 -4.75
C ARG A 164 9.42 -8.15 -4.75
N ASN A 165 9.84 -7.16 -3.97
CA ASN A 165 9.47 -5.76 -4.16
C ASN A 165 10.66 -4.98 -4.74
N ILE A 166 10.40 -3.80 -5.28
CA ILE A 166 11.44 -2.86 -5.69
C ILE A 166 11.15 -1.45 -5.14
N ALA A 167 12.17 -0.59 -5.15
CA ALA A 167 12.06 0.78 -4.65
C ALA A 167 10.87 1.52 -5.29
N GLY A 168 9.92 1.95 -4.45
CA GLY A 168 8.65 2.56 -4.86
C GLY A 168 7.41 1.72 -4.53
N ASP A 169 7.57 0.43 -4.22
CA ASP A 169 6.47 -0.43 -3.80
C ASP A 169 6.13 -0.32 -2.30
N SER A 170 6.97 0.35 -1.51
CA SER A 170 6.73 0.62 -0.09
C SER A 170 5.33 1.21 0.13
N GLY A 171 4.63 0.69 1.13
CA GLY A 171 3.25 1.04 1.44
C GLY A 171 2.20 0.31 0.61
N GLY A 172 2.55 -0.39 -0.48
CA GLY A 172 1.59 -1.11 -1.31
C GLY A 172 0.88 -2.24 -0.53
N PRO A 173 -0.38 -2.57 -0.86
CA PRO A 173 -1.13 -3.62 -0.19
C PRO A 173 -0.47 -4.99 -0.32
N ILE A 174 -0.56 -5.76 0.76
CA ILE A 174 -0.40 -7.21 0.78
C ILE A 174 -1.78 -7.85 0.94
N PHE A 175 -2.09 -8.82 0.11
CA PHE A 175 -3.42 -9.44 0.06
C PHE A 175 -3.34 -10.90 -0.40
N TYR A 176 -4.42 -11.65 -0.23
CA TYR A 176 -4.63 -12.91 -0.95
C TYR A 176 -5.93 -12.87 -1.75
N TYR A 177 -6.00 -13.68 -2.80
CA TYR A 177 -7.20 -13.83 -3.62
C TYR A 177 -8.23 -14.72 -2.93
N LYS A 178 -9.45 -14.21 -2.72
CA LYS A 178 -10.61 -15.04 -2.38
C LYS A 178 -11.21 -15.66 -3.65
N ASN A 179 -11.24 -14.87 -4.72
CA ASN A 179 -11.63 -15.29 -6.07
C ASN A 179 -10.97 -14.35 -7.11
N PHE A 180 -11.39 -14.42 -8.38
CA PHE A 180 -10.79 -13.62 -9.45
C PHE A 180 -11.01 -12.11 -9.35
N THR A 181 -11.97 -11.65 -8.56
CA THR A 181 -12.34 -10.23 -8.41
C THR A 181 -12.27 -9.72 -6.98
N HIS A 182 -12.12 -10.59 -5.99
CA HIS A 182 -12.14 -10.22 -4.57
C HIS A 182 -10.89 -10.70 -3.84
N VAL A 183 -10.43 -9.87 -2.91
CA VAL A 183 -9.23 -10.09 -2.11
C VAL A 183 -9.50 -9.79 -0.65
N SER A 184 -8.68 -10.39 0.20
CA SER A 184 -8.58 -10.06 1.63
C SER A 184 -7.26 -9.36 1.90
N LEU A 185 -7.30 -8.22 2.58
CA LEU A 185 -6.09 -7.48 2.96
C LEU A 185 -5.38 -8.15 4.15
N ASN A 186 -4.06 -8.13 4.10
CA ASN A 186 -3.16 -8.68 5.12
C ASN A 186 -2.26 -7.61 5.74
N GLY A 187 -1.84 -6.63 4.95
CA GLY A 187 -0.94 -5.58 5.42
C GLY A 187 -0.48 -4.65 4.32
N ILE A 188 0.62 -3.97 4.58
CA ILE A 188 1.33 -3.13 3.60
C ILE A 188 2.80 -3.51 3.53
N VAL A 189 3.42 -3.31 2.36
CA VAL A 189 4.85 -3.52 2.12
C VAL A 189 5.66 -2.55 2.99
N GLN A 190 6.49 -3.06 3.89
CA GLN A 190 7.45 -2.24 4.65
C GLN A 190 8.68 -1.91 3.80
N GLY A 191 9.21 -2.93 3.12
CA GLY A 191 10.48 -2.89 2.41
C GLY A 191 10.97 -4.30 2.15
N GLY A 192 12.14 -4.45 1.56
CA GLY A 192 12.68 -5.79 1.32
C GLY A 192 14.11 -5.80 0.80
N LEU A 193 14.59 -7.02 0.62
CA LEU A 193 15.89 -7.36 0.06
C LEU A 193 15.65 -8.23 -1.17
N PHE A 194 16.35 -7.95 -2.27
CA PHE A 194 16.03 -8.56 -3.57
C PHE A 194 17.27 -8.81 -4.45
N ASP A 195 18.45 -8.92 -3.84
CA ASP A 195 19.69 -9.22 -4.55
C ASP A 195 20.46 -10.28 -3.76
N PHE A 196 19.94 -11.52 -3.81
CA PHE A 196 20.56 -12.66 -3.18
C PHE A 196 21.29 -13.50 -4.24
N ASN A 197 22.45 -14.03 -3.88
CA ASN A 197 23.21 -14.97 -4.72
C ASN A 197 22.61 -16.39 -4.69
N ASP A 198 21.50 -16.60 -3.98
CA ASP A 198 20.70 -17.80 -3.99
C ASP A 198 19.41 -17.56 -4.81
N ASN A 199 18.75 -18.63 -5.28
CA ASN A 199 17.57 -18.55 -6.17
C ASN A 199 16.30 -17.98 -5.47
N ILE A 200 16.45 -17.18 -4.42
CA ILE A 200 15.35 -16.55 -3.70
C ILE A 200 14.90 -15.32 -4.48
N ASN A 201 13.61 -15.28 -4.83
CA ASN A 201 13.02 -14.17 -5.60
C ASN A 201 13.16 -12.81 -4.89
N GLY A 202 13.18 -12.82 -3.55
CA GLY A 202 13.28 -11.66 -2.68
C GLY A 202 12.64 -11.94 -1.32
N ILE A 203 12.93 -11.11 -0.34
CA ILE A 203 12.31 -11.12 0.98
C ILE A 203 11.66 -9.77 1.21
N THR A 204 10.37 -9.77 1.51
CA THR A 204 9.59 -8.57 1.81
C THR A 204 9.09 -8.61 3.24
N GLY A 205 9.37 -7.53 3.97
CA GLY A 205 8.75 -7.26 5.27
C GLY A 205 7.36 -6.64 5.07
N VAL A 206 6.42 -7.07 5.90
CA VAL A 206 5.02 -6.66 5.83
C VAL A 206 4.57 -6.17 7.20
N ILE A 207 3.96 -4.99 7.22
CA ILE A 207 3.27 -4.44 8.38
C ILE A 207 1.83 -4.94 8.31
N THR A 208 1.42 -5.77 9.26
CA THR A 208 0.09 -6.36 9.23
C THR A 208 -0.99 -5.34 9.54
N ILE A 209 -2.20 -5.55 9.00
CA ILE A 209 -3.34 -4.70 9.36
C ILE A 209 -3.61 -4.78 10.87
N SER A 210 -3.47 -5.93 11.52
CA SER A 210 -3.63 -6.02 12.98
C SER A 210 -2.64 -5.14 13.74
N SER A 211 -1.36 -5.11 13.34
CA SER A 211 -0.37 -4.27 14.01
C SER A 211 -0.71 -2.78 13.86
N ILE A 212 -1.29 -2.39 12.73
CA ILE A 212 -1.78 -1.03 12.49
C ILE A 212 -2.98 -0.74 13.40
N LEU A 213 -4.05 -1.54 13.31
CA LEU A 213 -5.29 -1.28 14.04
C LEU A 213 -5.11 -1.33 15.57
N ASN A 214 -4.15 -2.11 16.07
CA ASN A 214 -3.80 -2.12 17.50
C ASN A 214 -3.19 -0.80 18.00
N LEU A 215 -2.64 0.04 17.11
CA LEU A 215 -2.07 1.35 17.47
C LEU A 215 -3.03 2.51 17.21
N PHE A 216 -4.07 2.30 16.40
CA PHE A 216 -5.03 3.33 16.03
C PHE A 216 -6.46 2.83 16.27
N GLU A 217 -6.91 2.93 17.52
CA GLU A 217 -8.21 2.40 17.97
C GLU A 217 -9.40 2.95 17.17
N ASP A 218 -9.32 4.20 16.71
CA ASP A 218 -10.37 4.88 15.93
C ASP A 218 -10.18 4.77 14.41
N LEU A 219 -9.21 3.99 13.93
CA LEU A 219 -8.97 3.79 12.51
C LEU A 219 -9.65 2.51 12.03
N GLU A 220 -10.36 2.60 10.92
CA GLU A 220 -10.93 1.44 10.24
C GLU A 220 -10.40 1.32 8.81
N VAL A 221 -10.28 0.09 8.33
CA VAL A 221 -10.05 -0.21 6.91
C VAL A 221 -11.40 -0.21 6.21
N VAL A 222 -11.53 0.55 5.13
CA VAL A 222 -12.77 0.55 4.34
C VAL A 222 -12.76 -0.61 3.36
N THR A 223 -13.80 -1.44 3.40
CA THR A 223 -14.00 -2.62 2.55
C THR A 223 -15.29 -2.50 1.73
N THR A 224 -15.55 -3.49 0.88
CA THR A 224 -16.78 -3.57 0.05
C THR A 224 -17.94 -4.32 0.72
N SER A 225 -17.67 -5.02 1.82
CA SER A 225 -18.65 -5.78 2.61
C SER A 225 -19.52 -4.92 3.50
#